data_AF-A0A1Q7V8H0-F1
#
_entry.id   AF-A0A1Q7V8H0-F1
#
_cell.length_a   1.000
_cell.length_b   1.000
_cell.length_c   1.000
_cell.angle_alpha   90.00
_cell.angle_beta   90.00
_cell.angle_gamma   90.00
#
_symmetry.space_group_name_H-M   'P 1'
#
loop_
_entity.id
_entity.type
_entity.pdbx_description
1 polymer ?
#
loop_
_entity_poly.entity_id
_entity_poly.type
_entity_poly.pdbx_seq_one_letter_code
_entity_poly.pdbx_strand_id
1 'polypeptide(L)'
;MPRDFTTNSPEETIALGRELASRGASATLYHIDLYRIDTLRELETLGLDDLMTENSVLLIEWGEKFVPFQRERNAEIAIERVSENQRKIRLIADV
;
A
#
# COMPACT_ATOMS: atom_id res chain seq x y z
N MET A 1 -9.88 1.98 -22.76
CA MET A 1 -8.42 2.21 -22.66
C MET A 1 -8.01 1.88 -21.24
N PRO A 2 -6.99 1.04 -20.99
CA PRO A 2 -6.35 1.01 -19.69
C PRO A 2 -5.83 2.43 -19.43
N ARG A 3 -6.20 3.02 -18.30
CA ARG A 3 -5.53 4.22 -17.84
C ARG A 3 -4.28 3.72 -17.12
N ASP A 4 -3.12 4.04 -17.66
CA ASP A 4 -1.87 3.79 -16.96
C ASP A 4 -1.82 4.75 -15.77
N PHE A 5 -1.79 4.20 -14.56
CA PHE A 5 -1.69 4.98 -13.33
C PHE A 5 -0.26 4.85 -12.82
N THR A 6 0.49 5.95 -12.87
CA THR A 6 1.84 6.05 -12.30
C THR A 6 1.77 6.85 -11.00
N THR A 7 2.27 6.27 -9.92
CA THR A 7 2.60 6.97 -8.66
C THR A 7 4.10 6.88 -8.43
N ASN A 8 4.69 7.91 -7.85
CA ASN A 8 6.10 7.91 -7.47
C ASN A 8 6.20 7.36 -6.04
N SER A 9 7.33 6.69 -5.73
CA SER A 9 7.65 6.35 -4.35
C SER A 9 7.63 7.64 -3.50
N PRO A 10 7.00 7.61 -2.32
CA PRO A 10 7.06 8.73 -1.41
C PRO A 10 8.46 8.89 -0.82
N GLU A 11 9.35 9.60 -1.50
CA GLU A 11 10.73 9.81 -1.03
C GLU A 11 10.79 10.62 0.29
N GLU A 12 9.77 11.45 0.56
CA GLU A 12 9.70 12.36 1.72
C GLU A 12 8.35 12.34 2.47
N THR A 13 7.27 11.78 1.88
CA THR A 13 5.90 11.90 2.42
C THR A 13 5.29 10.53 2.67
N ILE A 14 5.14 10.12 3.92
CA ILE A 14 4.78 8.74 4.28
C ILE A 14 3.43 8.27 3.70
N ALA A 15 2.50 9.17 3.33
CA ALA A 15 1.24 8.82 2.69
C ALA A 15 0.88 9.82 1.58
N LEU A 16 0.69 9.35 0.35
CA LEU A 16 0.16 10.17 -0.76
C LEU A 16 -1.19 9.64 -1.24
N GLY A 17 -2.23 10.47 -1.12
CA GLY A 17 -3.58 10.16 -1.59
C GLY A 17 -3.81 10.61 -3.04
N ARG A 18 -4.40 9.74 -3.88
CA ARG A 18 -4.90 10.08 -5.22
C ARG A 18 -6.25 9.43 -5.47
N GLU A 19 -7.19 10.20 -6.00
CA GLU A 19 -8.47 9.65 -6.47
C GLU A 19 -8.28 8.77 -7.71
N LEU A 20 -8.74 7.53 -7.62
CA LEU A 20 -8.85 6.56 -8.70
C LEU A 20 -10.31 6.43 -9.10
N ALA A 21 -10.60 6.68 -10.38
CA ALA A 21 -11.91 6.43 -10.96
C ALA A 21 -11.87 5.15 -11.80
N SER A 22 -12.60 4.11 -11.37
CA SER A 22 -12.75 2.86 -12.11
C SER A 22 -14.22 2.44 -12.21
N ARG A 23 -14.71 2.19 -13.44
CA ARG A 23 -16.05 1.63 -13.74
C ARG A 23 -17.20 2.03 -12.78
N GLY A 24 -17.37 3.33 -12.53
CA GLY A 24 -18.50 3.88 -11.76
C GLY A 24 -18.29 3.98 -10.25
N ALA A 25 -17.14 3.56 -9.73
CA ALA A 25 -16.71 3.79 -8.36
C ALA A 25 -15.47 4.71 -8.34
N SER A 26 -15.44 5.64 -7.39
CA SER A 26 -14.23 6.38 -7.02
C SER A 26 -13.70 5.84 -5.71
N ALA A 27 -12.39 5.64 -5.65
CA ALA A 27 -11.69 5.30 -4.43
C ALA A 27 -10.43 6.15 -4.30
N THR A 28 -10.09 6.57 -3.09
CA THR A 28 -8.82 7.25 -2.83
C THR A 28 -7.75 6.19 -2.55
N LEU A 29 -6.73 6.13 -3.41
CA LEU A 29 -5.54 5.32 -3.17
C LEU A 29 -4.56 6.11 -2.32
N TYR A 30 -4.21 5.59 -1.16
CA TYR A 30 -3.10 6.06 -0.35
C TYR A 30 -1.90 5.14 -0.57
N HIS A 31 -0.81 5.68 -1.11
CA HIS A 31 0.47 4.97 -1.18
C HIS A 31 1.29 5.32 0.06
N ILE A 32 1.61 4.30 0.85
CA ILE A 32 2.33 4.42 2.11
C ILE A 32 3.62 3.62 2.05
N ASP A 33 4.75 4.22 2.42
CA ASP A 33 6.05 3.55 2.51
C ASP A 33 6.56 3.61 3.95
N LEU A 34 6.68 2.44 4.58
CA LEU A 34 7.10 2.30 5.98
C LEU A 34 8.59 1.95 6.15
N TYR A 35 9.40 2.05 5.09
CA TYR A 35 10.83 1.73 5.14
C TYR A 35 11.55 2.41 6.31
N ARG A 36 11.23 3.69 6.58
CA ARG A 36 11.85 4.53 7.62
C ARG A 36 11.19 4.47 9.01
N ILE A 37 10.09 3.73 9.16
CA ILE A 37 9.35 3.64 10.42
C ILE A 37 9.80 2.41 11.17
N ASP A 38 10.35 2.54 12.36
CA ASP A 38 11.01 1.43 13.05
C ASP A 38 10.25 0.95 14.28
N THR A 39 9.30 1.75 14.78
CA THR A 39 8.53 1.39 15.98
C THR A 39 7.03 1.47 15.76
N LEU A 40 6.28 0.65 16.51
CA LEU A 40 4.82 0.69 16.50
C LEU A 40 4.28 2.07 16.93
N ARG A 41 4.98 2.73 17.86
CA ARG A 41 4.62 4.07 18.32
C ARG A 41 4.73 5.12 17.19
N GLU A 42 5.78 5.06 16.38
CA GLU A 42 5.91 5.93 15.21
C GLU A 42 4.80 5.65 14.20
N LEU A 43 4.48 4.37 13.95
CA LEU A 43 3.37 3.97 13.09
C LEU A 43 2.04 4.57 13.57
N GLU A 44 1.74 4.46 14.87
CA GLU A 44 0.52 5.01 15.48
C GLU A 44 0.42 6.53 15.28
N THR A 45 1.53 7.26 15.29
CA THR A 45 1.52 8.72 15.07
C THR A 45 1.18 9.14 13.64
N LEU A 46 1.18 8.23 12.67
CA LEU A 46 0.82 8.52 11.28
C LEU A 46 -0.69 8.68 11.07
N GLY A 47 -1.53 8.21 12.01
CA GLY A 47 -2.98 8.31 11.89
C GLY A 47 -3.55 7.53 10.69
N LEU A 48 -3.01 6.34 10.41
CA LEU A 48 -3.44 5.52 9.27
C LEU A 48 -4.92 5.12 9.36
N ASP A 49 -5.45 4.99 10.58
CA ASP A 49 -6.86 4.70 10.84
C ASP A 49 -7.79 5.76 10.23
N ASP A 50 -7.37 7.03 10.19
CA ASP A 50 -8.16 8.12 9.60
C ASP A 50 -8.24 8.00 8.06
N LEU A 51 -7.29 7.28 7.44
CA LEU A 51 -7.26 7.03 6.00
C LEU A 51 -8.14 5.85 5.59
N MET A 52 -8.41 4.92 6.53
CA MET A 52 -9.19 3.70 6.32
C MET A 52 -10.70 4.00 6.25
N THR A 53 -11.15 4.44 5.08
CA THR A 53 -12.56 4.70 4.77
C THR A 53 -13.12 3.68 3.78
N GLU A 54 -14.46 3.55 3.69
CA GLU A 54 -15.14 2.61 2.79
C GLU A 54 -14.71 2.73 1.31
N ASN A 55 -14.33 3.94 0.87
CA ASN A 55 -13.89 4.24 -0.48
C ASN A 55 -12.39 4.55 -0.55
N SER A 56 -11.58 3.89 0.28
CA SER A 56 -10.12 4.02 0.25
C SER A 56 -9.44 2.70 -0.01
N VAL A 57 -8.25 2.78 -0.61
CA VAL A 57 -7.32 1.66 -0.74
C VAL A 57 -6.00 2.14 -0.16
N LEU A 58 -5.50 1.46 0.86
CA LEU A 58 -4.16 1.71 1.39
C LEU A 58 -3.21 0.69 0.76
N LEU A 59 -2.27 1.17 -0.05
CA LEU A 59 -1.17 0.38 -0.60
C LEU A 59 0.08 0.64 0.25
N ILE A 60 0.43 -0.33 1.08
CA ILE A 60 1.48 -0.20 2.09
C ILE A 60 2.71 -1.01 1.66
N GLU A 61 3.83 -0.32 1.43
CA GLU A 61 5.15 -0.91 1.28
C GLU A 61 5.81 -1.11 2.65
N TRP A 62 6.59 -2.19 2.79
CA TRP A 62 7.24 -2.59 4.04
C TRP A 62 6.30 -2.83 5.22
N GLY A 63 5.02 -3.15 4.93
CA GLY A 63 4.00 -3.44 5.94
C GLY A 63 4.35 -4.64 6.82
N GLU A 64 5.14 -5.59 6.31
CA GLU A 64 5.60 -6.77 7.04
C GLU A 64 6.43 -6.45 8.29
N LYS A 65 6.98 -5.23 8.41
CA LYS A 65 7.65 -4.76 9.64
C LYS A 65 6.70 -4.77 10.85
N PHE A 66 5.38 -4.71 10.64
CA PHE A 66 4.40 -4.54 11.70
C PHE A 66 3.35 -5.67 11.72
N VAL A 67 3.16 -6.23 12.92
CA VAL A 67 2.21 -7.33 13.17
C VAL A 67 0.76 -7.02 12.75
N PRO A 68 0.21 -5.80 12.95
CA PRO A 68 -1.16 -5.48 12.51
C PRO A 68 -1.38 -5.78 11.03
N PHE A 69 -0.50 -5.32 10.13
CA PHE A 69 -0.64 -5.58 8.69
C PHE A 69 -0.48 -7.05 8.34
N GLN A 70 0.35 -7.80 9.07
CA GLN A 70 0.44 -9.26 8.89
C GLN A 70 -0.83 -10.02 9.33
N ARG A 71 -1.77 -9.39 10.03
CA ARG A 71 -3.02 -10.02 10.48
C ARG A 71 -4.25 -9.48 9.78
N GLU A 72 -4.25 -8.20 9.43
CA GLU A 72 -5.45 -7.45 9.06
C GLU A 72 -5.46 -7.03 7.60
N ARG A 73 -4.36 -7.20 6.86
CA ARG A 73 -4.33 -6.92 5.41
C ARG A 73 -5.39 -7.76 4.68
N ASN A 74 -6.13 -7.15 3.76
CA ASN A 74 -7.07 -7.88 2.90
C ASN A 74 -6.34 -8.70 1.82
N ALA A 75 -5.18 -8.19 1.39
CA ALA A 75 -4.34 -8.84 0.40
C ALA A 75 -2.86 -8.48 0.61
N GLU A 76 -1.99 -9.31 0.06
CA GLU A 76 -0.55 -9.14 0.04
C GLU A 76 -0.02 -9.33 -1.38
N ILE A 77 0.81 -8.39 -1.81
CA ILE A 77 1.56 -8.48 -3.07
C ILE A 77 3.02 -8.74 -2.74
N ALA A 78 3.47 -9.98 -2.93
CA ALA A 78 4.86 -10.35 -2.75
C ALA A 78 5.60 -10.27 -4.09
N ILE A 79 6.70 -9.51 -4.13
CA ILE A 79 7.55 -9.33 -5.31
C ILE A 79 8.93 -9.92 -5.03
N GLU A 80 9.31 -10.97 -5.76
CA GLU A 80 10.59 -11.66 -5.61
C GLU A 80 11.48 -11.41 -6.84
N ARG A 81 12.77 -11.16 -6.60
CA ARG A 81 13.77 -11.05 -7.68
C ARG A 81 14.16 -12.44 -8.18
N VAL A 82 13.93 -12.70 -9.47
CA VAL A 82 14.32 -13.97 -10.13
C VAL A 82 15.64 -13.80 -10.89
N SER A 83 15.82 -12.66 -11.55
CA SER A 83 17.05 -12.27 -12.24
C SER A 83 17.15 -10.74 -12.27
N GLU A 84 18.11 -10.18 -13.01
CA GLU A 84 18.26 -8.73 -13.14
C GLU A 84 16.97 -8.04 -13.56
N ASN A 85 16.36 -8.53 -14.64
CA ASN A 85 15.19 -7.92 -15.28
C ASN A 85 13.90 -8.75 -15.12
N GLN A 86 13.91 -9.76 -14.24
CA GLN A 86 12.74 -10.60 -13.99
C GLN A 86 12.31 -10.54 -12.53
N ARG A 87 11.00 -10.41 -12.31
CA ARG A 87 10.35 -10.49 -11.01
C ARG A 87 9.26 -11.55 -11.05
N LYS A 88 9.09 -12.25 -9.93
CA LYS A 88 7.92 -13.10 -9.69
C LYS A 88 7.00 -12.33 -8.75
N ILE A 89 5.75 -12.15 -9.16
CA ILE A 89 4.73 -11.45 -8.38
C ILE A 89 3.71 -12.48 -7.92
N ARG A 90 3.38 -12.49 -6.63
CA ARG A 90 2.35 -13.32 -6.03
C ARG A 90 1.32 -12.42 -5.35
N LEU A 91 0.05 -12.63 -5.67
CA LEU A 91 -1.07 -12.03 -4.95
C LEU A 91 -1.65 -13.09 -4.00
N ILE A 92 -1.70 -12.76 -2.72
CA ILE A 92 -2.34 -13.57 -1.68
C ILE A 92 -3.49 -12.72 -1.17
N ALA A 93 -4.72 -13.18 -1.29
CA ALA A 93 -5.88 -12.48 -0.76
C ALA A 93 -6.65 -13.45 0.13
N ASP A 94 -7.13 -12.94 1.26
CA ASP A 94 -8.03 -13.70 2.10
C ASP A 94 -9.40 -13.77 1.41
N VAL A 95 -9.92 -14.99 1.24
CA VAL A 95 -11.16 -15.30 0.51
C VAL A 95 -12.37 -15.29 1.45
#